data_AF-A0A7C3HN23-F1
#
_entry.id   AF-A0A7C3HN23-F1
#
_cell.length_a   1.000
_cell.length_b   1.000
_cell.length_c   1.000
_cell.angle_alpha   90.00
_cell.angle_beta   90.00
_cell.angle_gamma   90.00
#
_symmetry.space_group_name_H-M   'P 1'
#
loop_
_entity.id
_entity.type
_entity.pdbx_description
1 polymer ?
#
loop_
_entity_poly.entity_id
_entity_poly.type
_entity_poly.pdbx_seq_one_letter_code
_entity_poly.pdbx_strand_id
1 'polypeptide(L)'
;MSDFFHLFEKCGLCPRKCGVNRNRGERGYCNSGAGFEIASVCIHHGEEPPLSGKTGICNVFFPHCNLQCVYCQNHQISDNNSHAYK
;
A
#
# COMPACT_ATOMS: atom_id res chain seq x y z
N MET A 1 25.67 -3.07 -2.08
CA MET A 1 24.25 -2.71 -1.89
C MET A 1 23.67 -2.53 -3.29
N SER A 2 22.82 -3.43 -3.77
CA SER A 2 22.20 -3.29 -5.09
C SER A 2 21.31 -2.05 -5.11
N ASP A 3 21.53 -1.18 -6.08
CA ASP A 3 20.79 0.08 -6.22
C ASP A 3 19.42 -0.21 -6.84
N PHE A 4 18.39 -0.31 -5.99
CA PHE A 4 17.01 -0.61 -6.42
C PHE A 4 16.27 0.62 -6.98
N PHE A 5 16.87 1.83 -6.95
CA PHE A 5 16.20 3.05 -7.40
C PHE A 5 15.81 3.00 -8.89
N HIS A 6 16.52 2.24 -9.73
CA HIS A 6 16.17 2.08 -11.14
C HIS A 6 14.79 1.44 -11.38
N LEU A 7 14.29 0.62 -10.44
CA LEU A 7 12.95 0.01 -10.53
C LEU A 7 11.83 1.07 -10.43
N PHE A 8 12.16 2.24 -9.90
CA PHE A 8 11.22 3.33 -9.65
C PHE A 8 11.25 4.38 -10.76
N GLU A 9 12.24 4.37 -11.66
CA GLU A 9 12.33 5.29 -12.79
C GLU A 9 11.29 5.04 -13.88
N LYS A 10 10.88 3.77 -14.04
CA LYS A 10 9.81 3.35 -14.93
C LYS A 10 9.00 2.25 -14.25
N CYS A 11 8.07 2.66 -13.39
CA CYS A 11 7.32 1.73 -12.54
C CYS A 11 6.63 0.60 -13.32
N GLY A 12 7.03 -0.63 -13.02
CA GLY A 12 6.39 -1.87 -13.47
C GLY A 12 5.91 -2.79 -12.33
N LEU A 13 5.93 -2.33 -11.08
CA LEU A 13 5.76 -3.18 -9.88
C LEU A 13 4.37 -3.81 -9.72
N CYS A 14 3.36 -3.33 -10.45
CA CYS A 14 2.03 -3.90 -10.41
C CYS A 14 1.50 -4.16 -11.83
N PRO A 15 0.45 -5.00 -11.99
CA PRO A 15 -0.07 -5.38 -13.31
C PRO A 15 -0.49 -4.21 -14.21
N ARG A 16 -0.76 -3.02 -13.64
CA ARG A 16 -1.11 -1.81 -14.40
C ARG A 16 0.07 -1.23 -15.21
N LYS A 17 1.32 -1.53 -14.84
CA LYS A 17 2.54 -1.08 -15.54
C LYS A 17 2.53 0.41 -15.96
N CYS A 18 2.20 1.30 -15.01
CA CYS A 18 1.99 2.72 -15.30
C CYS A 18 3.22 3.49 -15.83
N GLY A 19 4.44 2.96 -15.64
CA GLY A 19 5.65 3.54 -16.22
C GLY A 19 6.12 4.88 -15.65
N VAL A 20 5.45 5.40 -14.62
CA VAL A 20 5.83 6.67 -13.97
C VAL A 20 7.18 6.57 -13.27
N ASN A 21 7.87 7.71 -13.16
CA ASN A 21 9.10 7.84 -12.40
C ASN A 21 8.81 8.26 -10.95
N ARG A 22 8.73 7.29 -10.05
CA ARG A 22 8.48 7.53 -8.63
C ARG A 22 9.60 8.32 -7.94
N ASN A 23 10.85 8.20 -8.41
CA ASN A 23 11.97 8.96 -7.83
C ASN A 23 11.83 10.47 -8.08
N ARG A 24 11.06 10.85 -9.10
CA ARG A 24 10.70 12.25 -9.40
C ARG A 24 9.39 12.69 -8.75
N GLY A 25 8.82 11.87 -7.87
CA GLY A 25 7.55 12.14 -7.22
C GLY A 25 6.32 11.91 -8.09
N GLU A 26 6.48 11.32 -9.29
CA GLU A 26 5.35 11.02 -10.17
C GLU A 26 4.50 9.88 -9.58
N ARG A 27 3.18 10.06 -9.62
CA ARG A 27 2.20 9.09 -9.10
C ARG A 27 1.42 8.48 -10.26
N GLY A 28 1.30 7.14 -10.25
CA GLY A 28 0.54 6.39 -11.25
C GLY A 28 -0.90 6.14 -10.83
N TYR A 29 -1.57 5.18 -11.47
CA TYR A 29 -2.96 4.81 -11.13
C TYR A 29 -3.14 4.47 -9.64
N CYS A 30 -2.20 3.73 -9.04
CA CYS A 30 -2.29 3.36 -7.63
C CYS A 30 -2.03 4.53 -6.68
N ASN A 31 -1.61 5.70 -7.16
CA ASN A 31 -1.28 6.87 -6.35
C ASN A 31 -0.12 6.69 -5.34
N SER A 32 0.50 5.51 -5.19
CA SER A 32 1.64 5.31 -4.29
C SER A 32 2.92 6.06 -4.74
N GLY A 33 3.58 6.75 -3.80
CA GLY A 33 4.87 7.41 -3.99
C GLY A 33 6.08 6.46 -3.89
N ALA A 34 7.28 7.04 -3.76
CA ALA A 34 8.55 6.30 -3.60
C ALA A 34 8.85 5.87 -2.14
N GLY A 35 8.14 6.45 -1.17
CA GLY A 35 8.30 6.14 0.25
C GLY A 35 7.34 5.08 0.76
N PHE A 36 7.45 4.78 2.06
CA PHE A 36 6.50 3.92 2.77
C PHE A 36 5.44 4.79 3.44
N GLU A 37 4.24 4.81 2.86
CA GLU A 37 3.06 5.45 3.45
C GLU A 37 2.32 4.41 4.31
N ILE A 38 1.95 4.74 5.55
CA ILE A 38 1.23 3.83 6.45
C ILE A 38 -0.16 4.43 6.69
N ALA A 39 -1.20 3.65 6.41
CA ALA A 39 -2.58 4.07 6.56
C ALA A 39 -3.12 3.80 7.97
N SER A 40 -2.73 2.67 8.57
CA SER A 40 -3.16 2.28 9.91
C SER A 40 -2.23 1.25 10.52
N VAL A 41 -2.12 1.28 11.85
CA VAL A 41 -1.46 0.25 12.65
C VAL A 41 -2.43 -0.14 13.75
N CYS A 42 -2.78 -1.42 13.85
CA CYS A 42 -3.71 -1.89 14.86
C CYS A 42 -3.39 -3.32 15.32
N ILE A 43 -3.84 -3.64 16.54
CA ILE A 43 -3.83 -5.01 17.03
C ILE A 43 -5.07 -5.71 16.50
N HIS A 44 -4.88 -6.81 15.78
CA HIS A 44 -5.94 -7.61 15.22
C HIS A 44 -6.07 -8.94 15.95
N HIS A 45 -7.29 -9.28 16.35
CA HIS A 45 -7.63 -10.53 17.04
C HIS A 45 -8.57 -11.42 16.22
N GLY A 46 -9.01 -10.97 15.04
CA GLY A 46 -10.09 -11.61 14.29
C GLY A 46 -9.67 -12.77 13.39
N GLU A 47 -8.40 -12.81 12.97
CA GLU A 47 -7.89 -13.83 12.03
C GLU A 47 -6.88 -14.75 12.71
N GLU A 48 -6.93 -16.02 12.28
CA GLU A 48 -6.04 -17.12 12.65
C GLU A 48 -5.73 -17.22 14.16
N PRO A 49 -6.69 -17.73 14.98
CA PRO A 49 -6.50 -17.92 16.42
C PRO A 49 -5.22 -18.66 16.84
N PRO A 50 -4.71 -19.65 16.08
CA PRO A 50 -3.42 -20.28 16.38
C PRO A 50 -2.22 -19.34 16.34
N LEU A 51 -2.28 -18.25 15.56
CA LEU A 51 -1.19 -17.27 15.44
C LEU A 51 -1.40 -16.05 16.34
N SER A 52 -2.64 -15.55 16.42
CA SER A 52 -2.95 -14.33 17.18
C SER A 52 -2.94 -14.55 18.69
N GLY A 53 -3.22 -15.77 19.16
CA GLY A 53 -3.19 -16.11 20.58
C GLY A 53 -4.02 -15.13 21.43
N LYS A 54 -3.56 -14.84 22.65
CA LYS A 54 -4.27 -13.92 23.57
C LYS A 54 -3.95 -12.44 23.34
N THR A 55 -2.81 -12.15 22.72
CA THR A 55 -2.29 -10.79 22.56
C THR A 55 -2.65 -10.15 21.23
N GLY A 56 -3.16 -10.92 20.27
CA GLY A 56 -3.40 -10.46 18.91
C GLY A 56 -2.12 -10.40 18.09
N ILE A 57 -2.29 -10.05 16.81
CA ILE A 57 -1.19 -9.75 15.88
C ILE A 57 -1.18 -8.26 15.56
N CYS A 58 0.01 -7.71 15.29
CA CYS A 58 0.12 -6.35 14.79
C CYS A 58 -0.12 -6.34 13.28
N ASN A 59 -1.16 -5.63 12.85
CA ASN A 59 -1.42 -5.36 11.45
C ASN A 59 -0.93 -3.95 11.10
N VAL A 60 -0.10 -3.87 10.07
CA VAL A 60 0.33 -2.61 9.44
C VAL A 60 -0.30 -2.56 8.06
N PHE A 61 -1.21 -1.61 7.85
CA PHE A 61 -1.89 -1.42 6.58
C PHE A 61 -1.25 -0.29 5.78
N PHE A 62 -1.01 -0.56 4.50
CA PHE A 62 -0.55 0.42 3.52
C PHE A 62 -1.75 0.98 2.73
N PRO A 63 -1.73 2.27 2.34
CA PRO A 63 -2.77 2.84 1.52
C PRO A 63 -2.63 2.41 0.06
N HIS A 64 -3.50 2.94 -0.82
CA HIS A 64 -3.23 3.01 -2.26
C HIS A 64 -3.25 1.68 -3.02
N CYS A 65 -4.34 0.92 -2.88
CA CYS A 65 -4.51 -0.38 -3.55
C CYS A 65 -4.63 -0.21 -5.08
N ASN A 66 -3.91 -1.01 -5.86
CA ASN A 66 -3.92 -0.94 -7.32
C ASN A 66 -5.15 -1.59 -8.00
N LEU A 67 -6.02 -2.26 -7.24
CA LEU A 67 -7.24 -2.92 -7.74
C LEU A 67 -8.46 -1.99 -7.72
N GLN A 68 -8.64 -1.22 -6.65
CA GLN A 68 -9.78 -0.30 -6.45
C GLN A 68 -11.15 -1.01 -6.56
N CYS A 69 -11.35 -2.06 -5.76
CA CYS A 69 -12.56 -2.89 -5.79
C CYS A 69 -13.79 -2.12 -5.28
N VAL A 70 -14.92 -2.20 -6.00
CA VAL A 70 -16.20 -1.57 -5.62
C VAL A 70 -16.74 -2.07 -4.27
N TYR A 71 -16.41 -3.30 -3.89
CA TYR A 71 -16.83 -3.96 -2.64
C TYR A 71 -15.66 -4.14 -1.65
N CYS A 72 -14.65 -3.26 -1.69
CA CYS A 72 -13.50 -3.35 -0.80
C CYS A 72 -13.93 -3.17 0.67
N GLN A 73 -13.66 -4.17 1.52
CA GLN A 73 -13.88 -4.10 2.96
C GLN A 73 -13.07 -2.98 3.63
N ASN A 74 -11.86 -2.74 3.12
CA ASN A 74 -10.93 -1.74 3.64
C ASN A 74 -10.87 -0.48 2.75
N HIS A 75 -11.98 -0.12 2.08
CA HIS A 75 -12.04 0.98 1.12
C HIS A 75 -11.50 2.30 1.71
N GLN A 76 -11.85 2.62 2.95
CA GLN A 76 -11.48 3.86 3.65
C GLN A 76 -9.96 4.09 3.67
N ILE A 77 -9.17 3.01 3.76
CA ILE A 77 -7.71 3.07 3.78
C ILE A 77 -7.08 2.69 2.44
N SER A 78 -7.81 2.01 1.55
CA SER A 78 -7.28 1.47 0.29
C SER A 78 -7.52 2.38 -0.92
N ASP A 79 -8.47 3.32 -0.83
CA ASP A 79 -8.83 4.23 -1.91
C ASP A 79 -7.69 5.19 -2.29
N ASN A 80 -7.66 5.61 -3.55
CA ASN A 80 -6.65 6.52 -4.06
C ASN A 80 -7.00 8.00 -3.85
N ASN A 81 -8.25 8.34 -3.51
CA ASN A 81 -8.68 9.72 -3.33
C ASN A 81 -8.51 10.24 -1.89
N SER A 82 -8.20 9.36 -0.93
CA SER A 82 -7.95 9.75 0.45
C SER A 82 -6.74 10.69 0.55
N HIS A 83 -6.99 11.95 0.92
CA HIS A 83 -5.95 12.96 1.13
C HIS A 83 -5.17 12.79 2.44
N ALA A 84 -5.56 11.82 3.28
CA ALA A 84 -4.99 11.62 4.61
C ALA A 84 -3.54 11.10 4.62
N TYR A 85 -3.00 10.68 3.47
CA TYR A 85 -1.73 9.95 3.37
C TYR A 85 -0.70 10.62 2.43
N LYS A 86 -0.92 11.87 2.04
CA LYS A 86 -0.02 12.65 1.16
C LYS A 86 1.13 13.30 1.89
#